data_AF-A0A951LYY1-F1
#
_entry.id   AF-A0A951LYY1-F1
#
_cell.length_a   1.000
_cell.length_b   1.000
_cell.length_c   1.000
_cell.angle_alpha   90.00
_cell.angle_beta   90.00
_cell.angle_gamma   90.00
#
_symmetry.space_group_name_H-M   'P 1'
#
loop_
_entity.id
_entity.type
_entity.pdbx_description
1 polymer ?
#
loop_
_entity_poly.entity_id
_entity_poly.type
_entity_poly.pdbx_seq_one_letter_code
_entity_poly.pdbx_strand_id
1 'polypeptide(L)'
;MALRALDVIDSALKIYPDEAELHSSANAIREYIASVKVAHWVELAERAAFKGHYRRAIDRYRDALFYLSREQMAEAAREETAERLSREIELLRARLKVQRPARTKASEPPTENERNEWSD
;
A
#
# COMPACT_ATOMS: atom_id res chain seq x y z
N MET A 1 -4.73 -5.24 21.22
CA MET A 1 -5.77 -4.82 22.19
C MET A 1 -7.11 -4.62 21.50
N ALA A 2 -7.17 -3.98 20.33
CA ALA A 2 -8.41 -3.79 19.56
C ALA A 2 -9.18 -5.09 19.23
N LEU A 3 -8.51 -6.16 18.77
CA LEU A 3 -9.18 -7.45 18.50
C LEU A 3 -9.89 -8.02 19.74
N ARG A 4 -9.22 -7.98 20.90
CA ARG A 4 -9.81 -8.42 22.17
C ARG A 4 -11.01 -7.57 22.59
N ALA A 5 -10.96 -6.26 22.34
CA ALA A 5 -12.10 -5.37 22.63
C ALA A 5 -13.29 -5.69 21.71
N LEU A 6 -13.03 -5.98 20.43
CA LEU A 6 -14.06 -6.42 19.50
C LEU A 6 -14.70 -7.75 19.95
N ASP A 7 -13.89 -8.73 20.37
CA ASP A 7 -14.40 -10.03 20.88
C ASP A 7 -15.35 -9.85 22.09
N VAL A 8 -15.04 -8.90 22.97
CA VAL A 8 -15.88 -8.56 24.12
C VAL A 8 -17.20 -7.94 23.68
N ILE A 9 -17.17 -6.99 22.74
CA ILE A 9 -18.39 -6.35 22.21
C ILE A 9 -19.24 -7.36 21.45
N ASP A 10 -18.63 -8.21 20.62
CA ASP A 10 -19.34 -9.27 19.89
C ASP A 10 -19.99 -10.29 20.85
N SER A 11 -19.40 -10.50 22.03
CA SER A 11 -20.02 -11.32 23.08
C SER A 11 -21.20 -10.60 23.75
N ALA A 12 -21.09 -9.30 24.00
CA ALA A 12 -22.19 -8.50 24.54
C ALA A 12 -23.38 -8.40 23.58
N LEU A 13 -23.12 -8.24 22.28
CA LEU A 13 -24.15 -8.19 21.23
C LEU A 13 -24.97 -9.49 21.10
N LYS A 14 -24.46 -10.63 21.58
CA LYS A 14 -25.26 -11.88 21.66
C LYS A 14 -26.36 -11.81 22.70
N ILE A 15 -26.18 -10.99 23.74
CA ILE A 15 -27.12 -10.80 24.85
C ILE A 15 -28.00 -9.57 24.60
N TYR A 16 -27.41 -8.51 24.01
CA TYR A 16 -28.07 -7.23 23.73
C TYR A 16 -28.03 -6.93 22.22
N PRO A 17 -28.81 -7.64 21.40
CA PRO A 17 -28.69 -7.57 19.94
C PRO A 17 -29.13 -6.24 19.33
N ASP A 18 -30.01 -5.50 20.01
CA ASP A 18 -30.57 -4.24 19.50
C ASP A 18 -29.91 -3.00 20.11
N GLU A 19 -28.83 -3.18 20.90
CA GLU A 19 -28.13 -2.07 21.54
C GLU A 19 -27.29 -1.27 20.54
N ALA A 20 -27.82 -0.11 20.14
CA ALA A 20 -27.23 0.72 19.09
C ALA A 20 -25.82 1.20 19.45
N GLU A 21 -25.54 1.49 20.72
CA GLU A 21 -24.20 1.95 21.16
C GLU A 21 -23.15 0.84 21.03
N LEU A 22 -23.53 -0.42 21.27
CA LEU A 22 -22.64 -1.57 21.08
C LEU A 22 -22.32 -1.79 19.60
N HIS A 23 -23.31 -1.67 18.71
CA HIS A 23 -23.07 -1.74 17.26
C HIS A 23 -22.16 -0.62 16.77
N SER A 24 -22.41 0.62 17.21
CA SER A 24 -21.57 1.78 16.89
C SER A 24 -20.13 1.56 17.34
N SER A 25 -19.94 1.08 18.57
CA SER A 25 -18.62 0.79 19.13
C SER A 25 -17.91 -0.34 18.38
N ALA A 26 -18.62 -1.42 18.02
CA ALA A 26 -18.06 -2.52 17.23
C ALA A 26 -17.56 -2.03 15.86
N ASN A 27 -18.35 -1.20 15.19
CA ASN A 27 -17.99 -0.62 13.89
C ASN A 27 -16.76 0.27 14.00
N ALA A 28 -16.71 1.16 15.00
CA ALA A 28 -15.55 2.02 15.23
C ALA A 28 -14.26 1.21 15.48
N ILE A 29 -14.34 0.11 16.23
CA ILE A 29 -13.18 -0.77 16.45
C ILE A 29 -12.77 -1.52 15.17
N ARG A 30 -13.73 -1.98 14.36
CA ARG A 30 -13.44 -2.61 13.05
C ARG A 30 -12.75 -1.62 12.12
N GLU A 31 -13.24 -0.39 12.04
CA GLU A 31 -12.62 0.69 11.27
C GLU A 31 -11.20 0.99 11.75
N TYR A 32 -11.00 1.05 13.07
CA TYR A 32 -9.67 1.24 13.64
C TYR A 32 -8.72 0.09 13.26
N ILE A 33 -9.14 -1.17 13.38
CA ILE A 33 -8.33 -2.33 13.00
C ILE A 33 -7.95 -2.27 11.52
N ALA A 34 -8.91 -1.94 10.65
CA ALA A 34 -8.71 -1.81 9.22
C ALA A 34 -7.69 -0.70 8.90
N SER A 35 -7.84 0.48 9.51
CA SER A 35 -6.92 1.61 9.30
C SER A 35 -5.48 1.28 9.71
N VAL A 36 -5.27 0.57 10.82
CA VAL A 36 -3.94 0.13 11.26
C VAL A 36 -3.32 -0.85 10.28
N LYS A 37 -4.09 -1.82 9.76
CA LYS A 37 -3.60 -2.78 8.74
C LYS A 37 -3.19 -2.06 7.46
N VAL A 38 -4.03 -1.15 6.97
CA VAL A 38 -3.73 -0.36 5.76
C VAL A 38 -2.49 0.51 5.98
N ALA A 39 -2.39 1.21 7.12
CA ALA A 39 -1.23 2.03 7.47
C ALA A 39 0.08 1.22 7.49
N HIS A 40 0.04 0.00 8.03
CA HIS A 40 1.21 -0.89 8.04
C HIS A 40 1.72 -1.20 6.62
N TRP A 41 0.82 -1.55 5.70
CA TRP A 41 1.19 -1.83 4.31
C TRP A 41 1.69 -0.59 3.56
N VAL A 42 1.09 0.57 3.83
CA VAL A 42 1.53 1.86 3.29
C VAL A 42 2.94 2.20 3.76
N GLU A 43 3.23 2.10 5.05
CA GLU A 43 4.58 2.36 5.59
C GLU A 43 5.63 1.45 4.92
N LEU A 44 5.30 0.17 4.75
CA LEU A 44 6.15 -0.79 4.06
C LEU A 44 6.38 -0.44 2.58
N ALA A 45 5.36 0.08 1.90
CA ALA A 45 5.43 0.53 0.52
C ALA A 45 6.33 1.77 0.40
N GLU A 46 6.10 2.78 1.24
CA GLU A 46 6.87 4.02 1.29
C GLU A 46 8.34 3.76 1.58
N ARG A 47 8.64 2.88 2.56
CA ARG A 47 10.01 2.48 2.87
C ARG A 47 10.70 1.78 1.70
N ALA A 48 9.97 0.97 0.93
CA ALA A 48 10.51 0.34 -0.28
C ALA A 48 10.73 1.37 -1.41
N ALA A 49 9.79 2.30 -1.59
CA ALA A 49 9.88 3.37 -2.58
C ALA A 49 11.05 4.32 -2.30
N PHE A 50 11.24 4.68 -1.03
CA PHE A 50 12.36 5.51 -0.57
C PHE A 50 13.72 4.88 -0.93
N LYS A 51 13.82 3.55 -0.83
CA LYS A 51 15.03 2.79 -1.23
C LYS A 51 15.14 2.55 -2.74
N GLY A 52 14.25 3.11 -3.56
CA GLY A 52 14.21 2.90 -5.01
C GLY A 52 13.65 1.54 -5.44
N HIS A 53 13.15 0.71 -4.51
CA HIS A 53 12.60 -0.60 -4.82
C HIS A 53 11.14 -0.49 -5.30
N TYR A 54 10.90 0.16 -6.44
CA TYR A 54 9.56 0.54 -6.89
C TYR A 54 8.62 -0.66 -7.15
N ARG A 55 9.13 -1.79 -7.65
CA ARG A 55 8.30 -3.01 -7.80
C ARG A 55 7.77 -3.47 -6.45
N ARG A 56 8.66 -3.56 -5.46
CA ARG A 56 8.31 -3.97 -4.11
C ARG A 56 7.34 -2.98 -3.46
N ALA A 57 7.51 -1.68 -3.68
CA ALA A 57 6.56 -0.68 -3.20
C ALA A 57 5.17 -0.85 -3.80
N ILE A 58 5.07 -1.09 -5.11
CA ILE A 58 3.80 -1.36 -5.80
C ILE A 58 3.10 -2.59 -5.21
N ASP A 59 3.83 -3.67 -4.95
CA ASP A 59 3.25 -4.89 -4.38
C ASP A 59 2.68 -4.63 -2.98
N ARG A 60 3.36 -3.83 -2.15
CA ARG A 60 2.85 -3.45 -0.82
C ARG A 60 1.63 -2.54 -0.87
N TYR A 61 1.56 -1.61 -1.84
CA TYR A 61 0.34 -0.84 -2.05
C TYR A 61 -0.84 -1.69 -2.53
N ARG A 62 -0.57 -2.75 -3.32
CA ARG A 62 -1.61 -3.73 -3.68
C ARG A 62 -2.09 -4.54 -2.49
N ASP A 63 -1.19 -4.92 -1.57
CA ASP A 63 -1.58 -5.55 -0.32
C ASP A 63 -2.48 -4.61 0.51
N ALA A 64 -2.14 -3.32 0.60
CA ALA A 64 -2.97 -2.32 1.26
C ALA A 64 -4.38 -2.24 0.64
N LEU A 65 -4.48 -2.18 -0.69
CA LEU A 65 -5.76 -2.19 -1.42
C LEU A 65 -6.57 -3.47 -1.20
N PHE A 66 -5.90 -4.63 -1.16
CA PHE A 66 -6.55 -5.91 -0.89
C PHE A 66 -7.21 -5.91 0.49
N TYR A 67 -6.50 -5.47 1.53
CA TYR A 67 -7.07 -5.37 2.87
C TYR A 67 -8.21 -4.35 2.93
N LEU A 68 -8.02 -3.17 2.32
CA LEU A 68 -9.06 -2.13 2.26
C LEU A 68 -10.37 -2.62 1.64
N SER A 69 -10.30 -3.49 0.62
CA SER A 69 -11.50 -4.03 -0.05
C SER A 69 -12.32 -5.00 0.81
N ARG A 70 -11.72 -5.60 1.85
CA ARG A 70 -12.32 -6.66 2.67
C ARG A 70 -12.85 -6.18 4.01
N GLU A 71 -12.51 -4.97 4.43
CA GLU A 71 -12.82 -4.46 5.76
C GLU A 71 -14.17 -3.72 5.79
N GLN A 72 -14.85 -3.79 6.93
CA GLN A 72 -16.02 -2.96 7.21
C GLN A 72 -15.55 -1.57 7.58
N MET A 73 -15.45 -0.70 6.58
CA MET A 73 -15.20 0.74 6.74
C MET A 73 -16.27 1.53 5.98
N ALA A 74 -16.56 2.74 6.45
CA ALA A 74 -17.35 3.72 5.71
C ALA A 74 -16.88 3.81 4.24
N GLU A 75 -17.84 3.75 3.31
CA GLU A 75 -17.58 3.67 1.86
C GLU A 75 -16.75 4.87 1.36
N ALA A 76 -17.11 6.09 1.77
CA ALA A 76 -16.39 7.31 1.40
C ALA A 76 -14.90 7.26 1.81
N ALA A 77 -14.61 6.86 3.06
CA ALA A 77 -13.23 6.76 3.55
C ALA A 77 -12.44 5.66 2.81
N ARG A 78 -13.13 4.58 2.43
CA ARG A 78 -12.56 3.48 1.65
C ARG A 78 -12.20 3.93 0.24
N GLU A 79 -13.10 4.62 -0.45
CA GLU A 79 -12.89 5.14 -1.80
C GLU A 79 -11.75 6.15 -1.84
N GLU A 80 -11.76 7.15 -0.95
CA GLU A 80 -10.70 8.16 -0.86
C GLU A 80 -9.33 7.51 -0.66
N THR A 81 -9.25 6.54 0.25
CA THR A 81 -8.01 5.80 0.51
C THR A 81 -7.59 5.00 -0.73
N ALA A 82 -8.53 4.29 -1.38
CA ALA A 82 -8.24 3.47 -2.56
C ALA A 82 -7.72 4.31 -3.73
N GLU A 83 -8.31 5.48 -3.97
CA GLU A 83 -7.86 6.42 -4.99
C GLU A 83 -6.44 6.89 -4.73
N ARG A 84 -6.14 7.30 -3.48
CA ARG A 84 -4.80 7.75 -3.10
C ARG A 84 -3.75 6.67 -3.35
N LEU A 85 -4.01 5.43 -2.92
CA LEU A 85 -3.09 4.31 -3.12
C LEU A 85 -2.92 3.97 -4.60
N SER A 86 -3.98 4.08 -5.39
CA SER A 86 -3.95 3.86 -6.84
C SER A 86 -3.08 4.91 -7.55
N ARG A 87 -3.20 6.19 -7.18
CA ARG A 87 -2.35 7.28 -7.69
C ARG A 87 -0.87 7.02 -7.39
N GLU A 88 -0.54 6.58 -6.18
CA GLU A 88 0.85 6.24 -5.83
C GLU A 88 1.42 5.07 -6.66
N ILE A 89 0.61 4.03 -6.90
CA ILE A 89 0.99 2.92 -7.78
C ILE A 89 1.31 3.43 -9.19
N GLU A 90 0.51 4.35 -9.73
CA GLU A 90 0.73 4.93 -11.06
C GLU A 90 2.02 5.73 -11.13
N LEU A 91 2.29 6.58 -10.13
CA LEU A 91 3.54 7.33 -10.02
C LEU A 91 4.76 6.41 -9.97
N LEU A 92 4.70 5.34 -9.16
CA LEU A 92 5.79 4.36 -9.07
C LEU A 92 5.99 3.59 -10.39
N ARG A 93 4.90 3.27 -11.11
CA ARG A 93 4.98 2.65 -12.44
C ARG A 93 5.66 3.57 -13.45
N ALA A 94 5.35 4.87 -13.43
CA ALA A 94 6.01 5.86 -14.28
C ALA A 94 7.51 5.95 -13.97
N ARG A 95 7.90 6.04 -12.70
CA ARG A 95 9.31 6.06 -12.28
C ARG A 95 10.08 4.82 -12.72
N LEU A 96 9.46 3.65 -12.63
CA LEU A 96 10.06 2.39 -13.07
C LEU A 96 10.30 2.37 -14.59
N LYS A 97 9.37 2.91 -15.38
CA LYS A 97 9.53 3.06 -16.84
C LYS A 97 10.69 3.97 -17.20
N VAL A 98 10.94 5.04 -16.43
CA VAL A 98 12.06 5.97 -16.66
C VAL A 98 13.43 5.38 -16.25
N GLN A 99 13.50 4.58 -15.17
CA GLN A 99 14.76 3.94 -14.75
C GLN A 99 15.22 2.81 -15.68
N ARG A 100 14.28 2.08 -16.29
CA ARG A 100 14.59 0.94 -17.17
C ARG A 100 15.50 1.30 -18.37
N PRO A 101 15.28 2.38 -19.14
CA PRO A 101 16.15 2.76 -20.26
C PRO A 101 17.51 3.31 -19.83
N ALA A 102 17.63 3.94 -18.66
CA ALA A 102 18.92 4.46 -18.17
C ALA A 102 19.90 3.33 -17.81
N ARG A 103 19.38 2.20 -17.27
CA ARG A 103 20.20 1.07 -16.86
C ARG A 103 20.71 0.24 -18.04
N THR A 104 19.97 0.16 -19.15
CA THR A 104 20.41 -0.55 -20.37
C THR A 104 21.56 0.18 -21.07
N LYS A 105 21.51 1.52 -21.16
CA LYS A 105 22.57 2.32 -21.78
C LYS A 105 23.90 2.26 -21.01
N ALA A 106 23.86 2.14 -19.69
CA ALA A 106 25.07 2.05 -18.87
C ALA A 106 25.75 0.66 -18.91
N SER A 107 25.07 -0.36 -19.44
CA SER A 107 25.58 -1.73 -19.56
C SER A 107 26.02 -2.11 -20.98
N GLU A 108 25.83 -1.23 -21.96
CA GLU A 108 26.34 -1.44 -23.31
C GLU A 108 27.85 -1.22 -23.32
N PRO A 109 28.67 -2.19 -23.79
CA PRO A 109 30.11 -1.99 -23.92
C PRO A 109 30.38 -0.85 -24.91
N PRO A 110 31.44 -0.04 -24.70
CA PRO A 110 31.77 1.07 -25.59
C PRO A 110 31.91 0.55 -27.03
N THR A 111 31.16 1.18 -27.92
CA THR A 111 31.14 0.83 -29.34
C THR A 111 32.54 1.01 -29.93
N GLU A 112 32.88 0.15 -30.89
CA GLU A 112 34.21 0.04 -31.51
C GLU A 112 34.76 1.38 -32.06
N ASN A 113 33.89 2.36 -32.29
CA ASN A 113 34.24 3.71 -32.76
C ASN A 113 34.98 4.57 -31.72
N GLU A 114 34.81 4.33 -30.42
CA GLU A 114 35.47 5.10 -29.35
C GLU A 114 36.87 4.56 -28.99
N ARG A 115 37.23 3.37 -29.49
CA ARG A 115 38.54 2.75 -29.24
C ARG A 115 39.65 3.23 -30.17
N ASN A 116 39.30 3.88 -31.28
CA ASN A 116 40.25 4.30 -32.31
C ASN A 116 40.78 5.73 -32.14
N GLU A 117 40.32 6.51 -31.15
CA GLU A 117 40.77 7.90 -30.93
C GLU A 117 42.06 8.02 -30.10
N TRP A 118 42.64 6.91 -29.62
CA TRP A 118 43.83 6.91 -28.74
C TRP A 118 44.97 6.05 -29.32
N SER A 119 45.05 5.93 -30.65
CA SER A 119 46.12 5.15 -31.34
C SER A 119 46.87 5.94 -32.40
N ASP A 120 46.95 7.27 -32.26
CA ASP A 120 47.92 8.12 -32.96
C ASP A 120 49.00 8.64 -32.00
#